data_AF-A0A495XWZ9-F1
#
_entry.id   AF-A0A495XWZ9-F1
#
_cell.length_a   1.000
_cell.length_b   1.000
_cell.length_c   1.000
_cell.angle_alpha   90.00
_cell.angle_beta   90.00
_cell.angle_gamma   90.00
#
_symmetry.space_group_name_H-M   'P 1'
#
loop_
_entity.id
_entity.type
_entity.pdbx_description
1 polymer ?
#
loop_
_entity_poly.entity_id
_entity_poly.type
_entity_poly.pdbx_seq_one_letter_code
_entity_poly.pdbx_strand_id
1 'polypeptide(L)'
;MNEIRVTVHGNVVAEPVERTTRTGGVFTTFRIASTPRRRTIDGRFVDGDTSYFGVIAFNALGANVTVSLQKGQPVIVEGRLSTREWQAADGTTRQSIEVDADHVGHDLGWGRAQFSRLSRAAALGHDRMVEPEVAEAMTNLAECRPANVDADGVVHDEPRPAPDDDSTSEPDHPADRVADRVPDDAETDDYEVLQRSA
;
A
#
# COMPACT_ATOMS: atom_id res chain seq x y z
N MET A 1 -6.96 22.23 17.35
CA MET A 1 -8.25 21.65 16.92
C MET A 1 -8.68 20.67 18.01
N ASN A 2 -9.98 20.37 18.18
CA ASN A 2 -10.44 19.40 19.18
C ASN A 2 -11.15 18.26 18.45
N GLU A 3 -10.71 17.03 18.69
CA GLU A 3 -11.11 15.82 17.96
C GLU A 3 -11.36 14.69 18.95
N ILE A 4 -12.46 13.96 18.78
CA ILE A 4 -12.77 12.79 19.60
C ILE A 4 -12.01 11.60 19.03
N ARG A 5 -10.92 11.17 19.70
CA ARG A 5 -10.25 9.90 19.40
C ARG A 5 -10.96 8.74 20.10
N VAL A 6 -11.04 7.60 19.43
CA VAL A 6 -11.60 6.35 19.95
C VAL A 6 -10.73 5.15 19.58
N THR A 7 -10.76 4.13 20.44
CA THR A 7 -10.26 2.79 20.12
C THR A 7 -11.44 1.82 20.17
N VAL A 8 -11.65 1.06 19.10
CA VAL A 8 -12.78 0.13 18.94
C VAL A 8 -12.22 -1.28 18.73
N HIS A 9 -12.60 -2.21 19.61
CA HIS A 9 -12.37 -3.65 19.44
C HIS A 9 -13.67 -4.31 18.98
N GLY A 10 -13.58 -5.27 18.05
CA GLY A 10 -14.74 -6.04 17.59
C GLY A 10 -14.44 -6.93 16.40
N ASN A 11 -15.49 -7.38 15.71
CA ASN A 11 -15.38 -8.26 14.55
C ASN A 11 -15.85 -7.55 13.27
N VAL A 12 -15.16 -7.82 12.15
CA VAL A 12 -15.52 -7.32 10.82
C VAL A 12 -16.86 -7.94 10.37
N VAL A 13 -17.88 -7.12 10.10
CA VAL A 13 -19.26 -7.58 9.82
C VAL A 13 -19.45 -8.10 8.39
N ALA A 14 -18.76 -7.49 7.45
CA ALA A 14 -18.77 -7.80 6.02
C ALA A 14 -17.41 -7.46 5.42
N GLU A 15 -17.09 -8.04 4.26
CA GLU A 15 -15.79 -7.88 3.60
C GLU A 15 -15.46 -6.40 3.36
N PRO A 16 -14.19 -5.96 3.56
CA PRO A 16 -13.81 -4.58 3.29
C PRO A 16 -14.01 -4.24 1.82
N VAL A 17 -14.70 -3.12 1.56
CA VAL A 17 -14.97 -2.64 0.20
C VAL A 17 -14.09 -1.43 -0.07
N GLU A 18 -13.10 -1.63 -0.93
CA GLU A 18 -12.26 -0.58 -1.50
C GLU A 18 -13.06 0.29 -2.48
N ARG A 19 -12.76 1.59 -2.49
CA ARG A 19 -13.45 2.61 -3.26
C ARG A 19 -12.47 3.70 -3.69
N THR A 20 -12.80 4.41 -4.76
CA THR A 20 -12.02 5.56 -5.24
C THR A 20 -12.88 6.81 -5.21
N THR A 21 -12.34 7.94 -4.76
CA THR A 21 -13.00 9.25 -4.83
C THR A 21 -13.00 9.79 -6.27
N ARG A 22 -13.84 10.80 -6.56
CA ARG A 22 -13.75 11.55 -7.83
C ARG A 22 -12.41 12.27 -8.04
N THR A 23 -11.68 12.54 -6.96
CA THR A 23 -10.31 13.10 -6.99
C THR A 23 -9.22 12.04 -7.12
N GLY A 24 -9.58 10.76 -7.25
CA GLY A 24 -8.65 9.66 -7.51
C GLY A 24 -8.03 9.00 -6.29
N GLY A 25 -8.32 9.47 -5.07
CA GLY A 25 -7.82 8.89 -3.82
C GLY A 25 -8.52 7.58 -3.48
N VAL A 26 -7.76 6.58 -3.06
CA VAL A 26 -8.25 5.25 -2.66
C VAL A 26 -8.57 5.22 -1.17
N PHE A 27 -9.70 4.60 -0.81
CA PHE A 27 -10.12 4.41 0.58
C PHE A 27 -10.96 3.14 0.71
N THR A 28 -10.84 2.45 1.85
CA THR A 28 -11.53 1.20 2.11
C THR A 28 -12.54 1.38 3.24
N THR A 29 -13.75 0.92 3.00
CA THR A 29 -14.90 1.02 3.91
C THR A 29 -15.30 -0.34 4.42
N PHE A 30 -15.43 -0.47 5.74
CA PHE A 30 -15.93 -1.68 6.39
C PHE A 30 -16.75 -1.33 7.63
N ARG A 31 -17.31 -2.34 8.30
CA ARG A 31 -18.14 -2.16 9.50
C ARG A 31 -17.70 -3.14 10.58
N ILE A 32 -17.60 -2.66 11.81
CA ILE A 32 -17.26 -3.46 13.00
C ILE A 32 -18.50 -3.64 13.86
N ALA A 33 -18.67 -4.85 14.39
CA ALA A 33 -19.58 -5.15 15.49
C ALA A 33 -18.77 -5.31 16.79
N SER A 34 -19.11 -4.54 17.81
CA SER A 34 -18.50 -4.59 19.14
C SER A 34 -19.55 -5.03 20.16
N THR A 35 -19.38 -6.24 20.70
CA THR A 35 -20.32 -6.87 21.64
C THR A 35 -19.70 -6.94 23.03
N PRO A 36 -20.06 -6.06 23.97
CA PRO A 36 -19.47 -6.06 25.31
C PRO A 36 -19.96 -7.29 26.10
N ARG A 37 -19.04 -8.02 26.73
CA ARG A 37 -19.37 -9.14 27.62
C ARG A 37 -19.34 -8.70 29.08
N ARG A 38 -20.49 -8.77 29.77
CA ARG A 38 -20.61 -8.39 31.19
C ARG A 38 -20.69 -9.64 32.08
N ARG A 39 -20.12 -9.55 33.28
CA ARG A 39 -20.27 -10.60 34.30
C ARG A 39 -21.57 -10.40 35.09
N THR A 40 -22.33 -11.46 35.32
CA THR A 40 -23.51 -11.43 36.21
C THR A 40 -23.09 -11.60 37.67
N ILE A 41 -24.03 -11.34 38.60
CA ILE A 41 -23.84 -11.58 40.03
C ILE A 41 -23.54 -13.07 40.30
N ASP A 42 -24.14 -13.96 39.51
CA ASP A 42 -23.93 -15.43 39.51
C ASP A 42 -22.57 -15.84 38.88
N GLY A 43 -21.70 -14.88 38.58
CA GLY A 43 -20.34 -15.09 38.09
C GLY A 43 -20.23 -15.48 36.62
N ARG A 44 -21.34 -15.69 35.90
CA ARG A 44 -21.40 -16.04 34.47
C ARG A 44 -21.09 -14.83 33.60
N PHE A 45 -20.57 -15.04 32.39
CA PHE A 45 -20.48 -13.98 31.37
C PHE A 45 -21.70 -14.04 30.45
N VAL A 46 -22.31 -12.89 30.21
CA VAL A 46 -23.43 -12.71 29.27
C VAL A 46 -23.13 -11.54 28.35
N ASP A 47 -23.68 -11.61 27.15
CA ASP A 47 -23.39 -10.66 26.09
C ASP A 47 -24.37 -9.47 26.20
N GLY A 48 -23.88 -8.26 25.97
CA GLY A 48 -24.65 -7.03 25.96
C GLY A 48 -25.03 -6.57 24.55
N ASP A 49 -25.64 -5.39 24.47
CA ASP A 49 -26.10 -4.82 23.21
C ASP A 49 -24.91 -4.55 22.26
N THR A 50 -25.00 -5.09 21.05
CA THR A 50 -23.92 -4.98 20.06
C THR A 50 -23.93 -3.60 19.41
N SER A 51 -22.87 -2.84 19.65
CA SER A 51 -22.62 -1.55 19.00
C SER A 51 -22.00 -1.76 17.63
N TYR A 52 -22.36 -0.91 16.67
CA TYR A 52 -21.88 -1.01 15.29
C TYR A 52 -21.26 0.29 14.80
N PHE A 53 -20.04 0.21 14.29
CA PHE A 53 -19.27 1.36 13.80
C PHE A 53 -18.93 1.17 12.32
N GLY A 54 -19.15 2.19 11.50
CA GLY A 54 -18.49 2.26 10.19
C GLY A 54 -17.01 2.60 10.38
N VAL A 55 -16.14 2.13 9.49
CA VAL A 55 -14.71 2.48 9.50
C VAL A 55 -14.30 2.88 8.10
N ILE A 56 -13.56 3.99 8.01
CA ILE A 56 -13.00 4.52 6.76
C ILE A 56 -11.48 4.55 6.91
N ALA A 57 -10.78 3.75 6.12
CA ALA A 57 -9.32 3.70 6.07
C ALA A 57 -8.83 4.30 4.75
N PHE A 58 -7.99 5.34 4.80
CA PHE A 58 -7.53 6.08 3.61
C PHE A 58 -6.17 5.60 3.10
N ASN A 59 -5.88 5.86 1.83
CA ASN A 59 -4.57 5.70 1.20
C ASN A 59 -4.02 4.27 1.38
N ALA A 60 -2.72 4.12 1.65
CA ALA A 60 -2.08 2.82 1.89
C ALA A 60 -2.68 2.03 3.08
N LEU A 61 -3.29 2.69 4.08
CA LEU A 61 -4.00 1.96 5.16
C LEU A 61 -5.27 1.29 4.62
N GLY A 62 -6.00 1.97 3.75
CA GLY A 62 -7.17 1.41 3.05
C GLY A 62 -6.79 0.16 2.25
N ALA A 63 -5.81 0.28 1.36
CA ALA A 63 -5.32 -0.84 0.54
C ALA A 63 -4.83 -2.03 1.38
N ASN A 64 -4.05 -1.77 2.43
CA ASN A 64 -3.60 -2.81 3.36
C ASN A 64 -4.79 -3.50 4.05
N VAL A 65 -5.82 -2.74 4.44
CA VAL A 65 -7.06 -3.27 5.03
C VAL A 65 -7.81 -4.16 4.03
N THR A 66 -7.92 -3.77 2.76
CA THR A 66 -8.57 -4.57 1.69
C THR A 66 -7.94 -5.96 1.54
N VAL A 67 -6.61 -6.04 1.64
CA VAL A 67 -5.86 -7.30 1.44
C VAL A 67 -5.72 -8.10 2.74
N SER A 68 -5.70 -7.45 3.90
CA SER A 68 -5.38 -8.10 5.20
C SER A 68 -6.60 -8.54 6.01
N LEU A 69 -7.76 -7.90 5.84
CA LEU A 69 -8.95 -8.16 6.66
C LEU A 69 -10.04 -8.90 5.87
N GLN A 70 -10.71 -9.85 6.54
CA GLN A 70 -11.87 -10.57 6.01
C GLN A 70 -13.03 -10.54 7.01
N LYS A 71 -14.24 -10.81 6.52
CA LYS A 71 -15.45 -10.95 7.34
C LYS A 71 -15.23 -11.94 8.51
N GLY A 72 -15.69 -11.53 9.69
CA GLY A 72 -15.63 -12.28 10.94
C GLY A 72 -14.34 -12.11 11.73
N GLN A 73 -13.25 -11.65 11.10
CA GLN A 73 -11.97 -11.51 11.80
C GLN A 73 -12.03 -10.48 12.95
N PRO A 74 -11.35 -10.76 14.08
CA PRO A 74 -11.29 -9.86 15.23
C PRO A 74 -10.24 -8.76 14.98
N VAL A 75 -10.59 -7.51 15.28
CA VAL A 75 -9.81 -6.32 14.91
C VAL A 75 -9.85 -5.24 15.99
N ILE A 76 -8.78 -4.45 16.01
CA ILE A 76 -8.62 -3.21 16.78
C ILE A 76 -8.50 -2.06 15.78
N VAL A 77 -9.24 -0.98 15.99
CA VAL A 77 -9.15 0.27 15.21
C VAL A 77 -8.96 1.44 16.15
N GLU A 78 -7.98 2.31 15.87
CA GLU A 78 -7.88 3.65 16.46
C GLU A 78 -8.11 4.70 15.39
N GLY A 79 -8.84 5.76 15.73
CA GLY A 79 -9.09 6.88 14.83
C GLY A 79 -9.95 7.99 15.43
N ARG A 80 -10.32 8.93 14.59
CA ARG A 80 -11.26 10.01 14.93
C ARG A 80 -12.70 9.52 14.75
N LEU A 81 -13.52 9.71 15.78
CA LEU A 81 -14.95 9.49 15.74
C LEU A 81 -15.64 10.59 14.92
N SER A 82 -16.48 10.19 13.97
CA SER A 82 -17.35 11.08 13.21
C SER A 82 -18.81 10.59 13.28
N THR A 83 -19.75 11.53 13.29
CA THR A 83 -21.19 11.23 13.18
C THR A 83 -21.71 11.90 11.94
N ARG A 84 -22.24 11.13 11.00
CA ARG A 84 -22.93 11.67 9.81
C ARG A 84 -24.43 11.42 9.89
N GLU A 85 -25.18 12.39 9.41
CA GLU A 85 -26.61 12.24 9.16
C GLU A 85 -26.87 11.84 7.70
N TRP A 86 -27.87 10.98 7.50
CA TRP A 86 -28.33 10.55 6.19
C TRP A 86 -29.85 10.39 6.22
N GLN A 87 -30.53 10.74 5.13
CA GLN A 87 -31.95 10.46 4.98
C GLN A 87 -32.13 9.01 4.50
N ALA A 88 -32.96 8.26 5.19
CA ALA A 88 -33.40 6.94 4.75
C ALA A 88 -34.53 7.05 3.71
N ALA A 89 -34.79 5.96 2.98
CA ALA A 89 -35.82 5.91 1.92
C ALA A 89 -37.26 6.11 2.44
N ASP A 90 -37.47 6.04 3.76
CA ASP A 90 -38.71 6.37 4.46
C ASP A 90 -38.83 7.87 4.83
N GLY A 91 -37.86 8.70 4.43
CA GLY A 91 -37.80 10.13 4.72
C GLY A 91 -37.25 10.48 6.11
N THR A 92 -36.93 9.49 6.96
CA THR A 92 -36.38 9.77 8.30
C THR A 92 -34.87 10.07 8.24
N THR A 93 -34.45 11.15 8.89
CA THR A 93 -33.02 11.39 9.16
C THR A 93 -32.52 10.36 10.18
N ARG A 94 -31.44 9.66 9.85
CA ARG A 94 -30.74 8.72 10.73
C ARG A 94 -29.30 9.17 10.90
N GLN A 95 -28.78 9.04 12.11
CA GLN A 95 -27.35 9.19 12.39
C GLN A 95 -26.64 7.85 12.20
N SER A 96 -25.41 7.89 11.72
CA SER A 96 -24.48 6.75 11.74
C SER A 96 -23.13 7.18 12.27
N ILE A 97 -22.61 6.40 13.21
CA ILE A 97 -21.30 6.60 13.83
C ILE A 97 -20.24 5.91 12.97
N GLU A 98 -19.20 6.65 12.62
CA GLU A 98 -18.07 6.18 11.83
C GLU A 98 -16.74 6.56 12.48
N VAL A 99 -15.68 5.88 12.08
CA VAL A 99 -14.31 6.12 12.55
C VAL A 99 -13.41 6.34 11.34
N ASP A 100 -12.84 7.54 11.24
CA ASP A 100 -11.73 7.82 10.33
C ASP A 100 -10.48 7.17 10.93
N ALA A 101 -10.05 6.04 10.39
CA ALA A 101 -9.00 5.22 11.00
C ALA A 101 -7.59 5.79 10.73
N ASP A 102 -6.84 6.03 11.81
CA ASP A 102 -5.40 6.24 11.74
C ASP A 102 -4.65 4.89 11.78
N HIS A 103 -5.17 3.94 12.56
CA HIS A 103 -4.55 2.64 12.82
C HIS A 103 -5.60 1.51 12.78
N VAL A 104 -5.25 0.39 12.14
CA VAL A 104 -6.06 -0.83 12.06
C VAL A 104 -5.15 -2.04 12.21
N GLY A 105 -5.56 -3.06 12.96
CA GLY A 105 -4.85 -4.34 13.05
C GLY A 105 -5.72 -5.48 13.55
N HIS A 106 -5.27 -6.73 13.33
CA HIS A 106 -5.91 -7.92 13.91
C HIS A 106 -5.76 -7.95 15.44
N ASP A 107 -6.83 -8.33 16.15
CA ASP A 107 -6.74 -8.57 17.59
C ASP A 107 -6.19 -9.99 17.85
N LEU A 108 -4.89 -10.04 18.17
CA LEU A 108 -4.14 -11.28 18.39
C LEU A 108 -4.53 -12.00 19.70
N GLY A 109 -5.42 -11.42 20.52
CA GLY A 109 -6.06 -12.15 21.62
C GLY A 109 -6.94 -13.31 21.16
N TRP A 110 -7.37 -13.30 19.88
CA TRP A 110 -8.26 -14.30 19.29
C TRP A 110 -7.71 -14.97 18.02
N GLY A 111 -6.43 -14.77 17.67
CA GLY A 111 -5.89 -15.31 16.43
C GLY A 111 -4.37 -15.15 16.26
N ARG A 112 -3.91 -15.34 15.02
CA ARG A 112 -2.52 -15.11 14.59
C ARG A 112 -2.55 -14.42 13.23
N ALA A 113 -1.68 -13.44 13.02
CA ALA A 113 -1.44 -12.80 11.74
C ALA A 113 0.00 -13.04 11.29
N GLN A 114 0.27 -12.94 9.99
CA GLN A 114 1.63 -12.89 9.44
C GLN A 114 1.85 -11.49 8.86
N PHE A 115 2.94 -10.82 9.25
CA PHE A 115 3.26 -9.48 8.76
C PHE A 115 4.26 -9.55 7.60
N SER A 116 3.85 -9.03 6.44
CA SER A 116 4.76 -8.72 5.34
C SER A 116 4.97 -7.21 5.27
N ARG A 117 6.23 -6.78 5.11
CA ARG A 117 6.56 -5.37 4.92
C ARG A 117 6.45 -5.03 3.44
N LEU A 118 5.57 -4.09 3.06
CA LEU A 118 5.56 -3.54 1.71
C LEU A 118 6.92 -2.91 1.37
N SER A 119 7.34 -3.05 0.11
CA SER A 119 8.44 -2.25 -0.42
C SER A 119 8.07 -0.76 -0.45
N ARG A 120 9.06 0.13 -0.46
CA ARG A 120 8.77 1.59 -0.53
C ARG A 120 7.98 1.94 -1.80
N ALA A 121 8.23 1.25 -2.91
CA ALA A 121 7.46 1.39 -4.14
C ALA A 121 6.00 0.92 -3.98
N ALA A 122 5.75 -0.23 -3.35
CA ALA A 122 4.37 -0.72 -3.14
C ALA A 122 3.59 0.12 -2.11
N ALA A 123 4.28 0.66 -1.10
CA ALA A 123 3.67 1.55 -0.11
C ALA A 123 3.35 2.96 -0.68
N LEU A 124 4.15 3.44 -1.64
CA LEU A 124 3.89 4.70 -2.36
C LEU A 124 2.94 4.52 -3.55
N GLY A 125 2.84 3.32 -4.13
CA GLY A 125 2.02 3.04 -5.33
C GLY A 125 0.51 3.06 -5.13
N HIS A 126 0.02 3.38 -3.92
CA HIS A 126 -1.37 3.77 -3.67
C HIS A 126 -1.58 5.29 -3.60
N ASP A 127 -0.53 6.08 -3.79
CA ASP A 127 -0.58 7.47 -4.22
C ASP A 127 -0.20 7.54 -5.72
N ARG A 128 -0.71 8.54 -6.45
CA ARG A 128 -0.69 8.56 -7.93
C ARG A 128 0.65 8.99 -8.56
N MET A 129 1.73 8.97 -7.81
CA MET A 129 3.09 9.32 -8.28
C MET A 129 3.71 8.29 -9.26
N VAL A 130 2.94 7.28 -9.70
CA VAL A 130 3.39 6.20 -10.60
C VAL A 130 2.84 6.36 -12.03
N GLU A 131 2.13 7.45 -12.33
CA GLU A 131 1.87 7.84 -13.72
C GLU A 131 3.20 8.26 -14.40
N PRO A 132 3.51 7.79 -15.63
CA PRO A 132 4.84 7.94 -16.22
C PRO A 132 5.24 9.42 -16.43
N GLU A 133 4.28 10.27 -16.79
CA GLU A 133 4.49 11.73 -16.92
C GLU A 133 4.97 12.37 -15.60
N VAL A 134 4.51 11.86 -14.45
CA VAL A 134 4.92 12.35 -13.12
C VAL A 134 6.34 11.86 -12.77
N ALA A 135 6.68 10.63 -13.14
CA ALA A 135 8.03 10.09 -12.95
C ALA A 135 9.07 10.82 -13.82
N GLU A 136 8.74 11.13 -15.08
CA GLU A 136 9.57 11.95 -15.95
C GLU A 136 9.73 13.38 -15.40
N ALA A 137 8.62 14.03 -14.97
CA ALA A 137 8.68 15.37 -14.38
C ALA A 137 9.56 15.42 -13.12
N MET A 138 9.53 14.40 -12.26
CA MET A 138 10.39 14.31 -11.09
C MET A 138 11.87 14.05 -11.44
N THR A 139 12.13 13.28 -12.50
CA THR A 139 13.51 13.01 -12.97
C THR A 139 14.18 14.30 -13.46
N ASN A 140 13.50 15.05 -14.33
CA ASN A 140 13.98 16.35 -14.83
C ASN A 140 14.24 17.38 -13.71
N LEU A 141 13.53 17.30 -12.57
CA LEU A 141 13.76 18.15 -11.40
C LEU A 141 14.96 17.71 -10.54
N ALA A 142 15.31 16.42 -10.55
CA ALA A 142 16.44 15.86 -9.80
C ALA A 142 17.79 16.07 -10.52
N GLU A 143 17.78 16.15 -11.85
CA GLU A 143 18.98 16.29 -12.68
C GLU A 143 19.53 17.73 -12.72
N CYS A 144 18.75 18.72 -12.29
CA CYS A 144 19.18 20.12 -12.12
C CYS A 144 20.09 20.34 -10.89
N ARG A 145 21.15 19.53 -10.72
CA ARG A 145 22.19 19.78 -9.72
C ARG A 145 23.22 20.77 -10.28
N PRO A 146 23.48 21.93 -9.64
CA PRO A 146 24.61 22.78 -10.03
C PRO A 146 25.92 22.00 -9.91
N ALA A 147 26.77 22.12 -10.93
CA ALA A 147 27.94 21.24 -11.13
C ALA A 147 28.98 21.34 -10.00
N ASN A 148 29.09 22.51 -9.39
CA ASN A 148 30.08 22.89 -8.39
C ASN A 148 29.60 22.66 -6.94
N VAL A 149 28.90 21.54 -6.70
CA VAL A 149 28.44 21.11 -5.37
C VAL A 149 28.84 19.65 -5.11
N ASP A 150 29.54 19.46 -3.99
CA ASP A 150 30.18 18.21 -3.57
C ASP A 150 29.21 17.26 -2.83
N ALA A 151 29.67 16.04 -2.55
CA ALA A 151 28.87 14.99 -1.93
C ALA A 151 28.30 15.36 -0.53
N ASP A 152 29.01 16.22 0.21
CA ASP A 152 28.58 16.73 1.52
C ASP A 152 27.72 18.02 1.41
N GLY A 153 27.37 18.46 0.20
CA GLY A 153 26.54 19.65 -0.05
C GLY A 153 27.27 20.99 0.04
N VAL A 154 28.61 20.98 0.09
CA VAL A 154 29.45 22.20 0.07
C VAL A 154 29.60 22.69 -1.37
N VAL A 155 29.54 24.02 -1.56
CA VAL A 155 29.72 24.67 -2.87
C VAL A 155 31.17 25.11 -3.02
N HIS A 156 31.79 24.78 -4.15
CA HIS A 156 33.17 25.13 -4.46
C HIS A 156 33.25 26.14 -5.63
N ASP A 157 34.33 26.91 -5.69
CA ASP A 157 34.63 27.88 -6.75
C ASP A 157 35.74 27.29 -7.65
N GLU A 158 35.59 27.37 -8.97
CA GLU A 158 36.36 26.50 -9.88
C GLU A 158 37.83 26.89 -10.05
N PRO A 159 38.77 25.92 -10.02
CA PRO A 159 40.18 26.17 -10.29
C PRO A 159 40.45 26.34 -11.79
N ARG A 160 41.03 27.49 -12.18
CA ARG A 160 41.41 27.77 -13.57
C ARG A 160 42.49 26.78 -14.08
N PRO A 161 42.32 26.16 -15.27
CA PRO A 161 43.27 25.17 -15.79
C PRO A 161 44.61 25.76 -16.26
N ALA A 162 45.62 24.89 -16.26
CA ALA A 162 46.96 25.09 -16.83
C ALA A 162 47.08 24.32 -18.17
N PRO A 163 48.10 24.59 -19.01
CA PRO A 163 48.26 23.94 -20.32
C PRO A 163 49.12 22.67 -20.25
N ASP A 164 48.75 21.67 -21.05
CA ASP A 164 49.49 20.41 -21.28
C ASP A 164 50.27 20.45 -22.62
N ASP A 165 51.22 19.51 -22.80
CA ASP A 165 52.16 19.44 -23.94
C ASP A 165 52.07 18.08 -24.69
N ASP A 166 52.60 18.01 -25.91
CA ASP A 166 52.26 17.02 -26.96
C ASP A 166 53.08 15.72 -26.99
N SER A 167 52.46 14.61 -27.42
CA SER A 167 53.00 13.69 -28.46
C SER A 167 52.10 12.45 -28.71
N THR A 168 52.20 11.87 -29.92
CA THR A 168 51.30 10.84 -30.48
C THR A 168 52.04 9.59 -31.03
N SER A 169 51.36 8.44 -31.21
CA SER A 169 51.45 7.56 -32.41
C SER A 169 50.73 6.18 -32.30
N GLU A 170 50.33 5.62 -33.45
CA GLU A 170 49.68 4.31 -33.73
C GLU A 170 49.82 4.02 -35.28
N PRO A 171 49.21 3.01 -35.97
CA PRO A 171 48.27 1.93 -35.61
C PRO A 171 48.60 0.52 -36.23
N ASP A 172 47.59 -0.36 -36.34
CA ASP A 172 47.31 -1.36 -37.41
C ASP A 172 48.12 -2.68 -37.57
N HIS A 173 47.43 -3.84 -37.68
CA HIS A 173 46.82 -4.40 -38.93
C HIS A 173 46.10 -5.79 -38.70
N PRO A 174 45.26 -6.36 -39.63
CA PRO A 174 44.28 -7.42 -39.28
C PRO A 174 44.21 -8.71 -40.15
N ALA A 175 43.22 -9.58 -39.83
CA ALA A 175 42.35 -10.42 -40.70
C ALA A 175 42.69 -11.90 -41.10
N ASP A 176 41.74 -12.81 -40.79
CA ASP A 176 41.16 -13.94 -41.59
C ASP A 176 40.13 -14.69 -40.70
N ARG A 177 39.11 -15.49 -41.09
CA ARG A 177 38.20 -15.70 -42.25
C ARG A 177 37.30 -16.91 -41.86
N VAL A 178 35.98 -16.87 -42.19
CA VAL A 178 35.09 -17.95 -42.77
C VAL A 178 35.20 -19.40 -42.21
N ALA A 179 34.14 -20.19 -41.91
CA ALA A 179 32.76 -20.34 -42.42
C ALA A 179 31.80 -20.84 -41.29
N ASP A 180 30.49 -20.52 -41.22
CA ASP A 180 29.33 -20.93 -42.07
C ASP A 180 28.80 -22.37 -41.85
N ARG A 181 27.65 -22.51 -41.15
CA ARG A 181 26.46 -23.30 -41.55
C ARG A 181 25.28 -23.15 -40.55
N VAL A 182 24.04 -23.17 -41.06
CA VAL A 182 22.74 -22.92 -40.41
C VAL A 182 21.64 -23.70 -41.20
N PRO A 183 20.40 -23.97 -40.73
CA PRO A 183 19.81 -24.10 -39.38
C PRO A 183 19.47 -25.62 -39.12
N ASP A 184 18.36 -26.17 -38.60
CA ASP A 184 17.08 -25.70 -37.99
C ASP A 184 16.36 -26.84 -37.20
N ASP A 185 15.16 -26.57 -36.65
CA ASP A 185 14.05 -27.51 -36.32
C ASP A 185 14.24 -28.57 -35.19
N ALA A 186 13.23 -28.97 -34.38
CA ALA A 186 11.87 -28.45 -34.17
C ALA A 186 11.25 -28.96 -32.83
N GLU A 187 10.11 -28.36 -32.48
CA GLU A 187 8.98 -28.86 -31.65
C GLU A 187 9.15 -29.33 -30.18
N THR A 188 8.31 -28.69 -29.37
CA THR A 188 7.59 -29.16 -28.17
C THR A 188 7.15 -30.63 -28.16
N ASP A 189 6.94 -31.19 -26.96
CA ASP A 189 5.61 -31.70 -26.61
C ASP A 189 5.38 -31.88 -25.09
N ASP A 190 4.08 -31.95 -24.77
CA ASP A 190 3.34 -32.02 -23.52
C ASP A 190 3.88 -32.78 -22.28
N TYR A 191 3.38 -32.34 -21.11
CA TYR A 191 3.35 -33.11 -19.85
C TYR A 191 1.90 -33.30 -19.37
N GLU A 192 1.41 -34.54 -19.33
CA GLU A 192 0.04 -34.87 -18.92
C GLU A 192 -0.25 -34.71 -17.41
N VAL A 193 -1.53 -34.50 -17.10
CA VAL A 193 -2.08 -34.45 -15.74
C VAL A 193 -2.39 -35.86 -15.23
N LEU A 194 -1.78 -36.26 -14.10
CA LEU A 194 -2.20 -37.44 -13.36
C LEU A 194 -3.02 -37.09 -12.11
N GLN A 195 -4.35 -37.18 -12.24
CA GLN A 195 -5.22 -37.35 -11.08
C GLN A 195 -5.02 -38.75 -10.47
N ARG A 196 -5.05 -38.85 -9.14
CA ARG A 196 -5.32 -40.11 -8.44
C ARG A 196 -6.32 -39.87 -7.31
N SER A 197 -7.45 -40.57 -7.41
CA SER A 197 -8.50 -40.61 -6.39
C SER A 197 -8.41 -41.93 -5.62
N ALA A 198 -8.56 -41.87 -4.30
CA ALA A 198 -8.96 -42.96 -3.42
C ALA A 198 -9.55 -42.35 -2.13
#